data_AF-I3SEU7-F1
#
_entry.id   AF-I3SEU7-F1
#
_cell.length_a   1.000
_cell.length_b   1.000
_cell.length_c   1.000
_cell.angle_alpha   90.00
_cell.angle_beta   90.00
_cell.angle_gamma   90.00
#
_symmetry.space_group_name_H-M   'P 1'
#
loop_
_entity.id
_entity.type
_entity.pdbx_description
1 polymer ?
#
loop_
_entity_poly.entity_id
_entity_poly.type
_entity_poly.pdbx_seq_one_letter_code
_entity_poly.pdbx_strand_id
1 'polypeptide(L)'
;MRFTSNKPASTIISKLEEICKCLQLKVKKKDGGLLKLEGSKEGRKGILNIDAEIFEITPHFHLVELKKSDGDTVEYEKLLQQEIRPALKDIVWNWQGEQPQQLQQEVVQEEQQSSLTDQI
;
A
#
# COMPACT_ATOMS: atom_id res chain seq x y z
N MET A 1 -2.34 3.74 -0.41
CA MET A 1 -2.20 4.13 1.02
C MET A 1 -1.43 5.43 1.09
N ARG A 2 -1.78 6.33 2.00
CA ARG A 2 -1.10 7.62 2.17
C ARG A 2 -0.83 7.90 3.64
N PHE A 3 0.29 8.56 3.90
CA PHE A 3 0.60 9.10 5.22
C PHE A 3 1.51 10.31 5.11
N THR A 4 1.48 11.16 6.13
CA THR A 4 2.47 12.22 6.31
C THR A 4 3.58 11.76 7.24
N SER A 5 4.79 12.31 7.05
CA SER A 5 5.96 12.03 7.88
C SER A 5 6.70 13.32 8.19
N ASN A 6 7.18 13.45 9.43
CA ASN A 6 8.08 14.53 9.86
C ASN A 6 9.57 14.13 9.76
N LYS A 7 9.87 13.05 9.02
CA LYS A 7 11.23 12.58 8.78
C LYS A 7 11.78 13.16 7.47
N PRO A 8 13.11 13.34 7.34
CA PRO A 8 13.73 13.68 6.06
C PRO A 8 13.45 12.60 5.00
N ALA A 9 13.39 12.99 3.72
CA ALA A 9 13.18 12.06 2.60
C ALA A 9 14.15 10.87 2.62
N SER A 10 15.43 11.10 2.94
CA SER A 10 16.44 10.03 3.04
C SER A 10 16.07 8.95 4.06
N THR A 11 15.51 9.33 5.21
CA THR A 11 15.07 8.40 6.25
C THR A 11 13.86 7.58 5.79
N ILE A 12 12.89 8.24 5.13
CA ILE A 12 11.71 7.58 4.58
C ILE A 12 12.13 6.56 3.51
N ILE A 13 13.02 6.95 2.60
CA ILE A 13 13.57 6.08 1.55
C ILE A 13 14.27 4.88 2.16
N SER A 14 15.17 5.08 3.12
CA SER A 14 15.88 3.97 3.77
C SER A 14 14.91 3.01 4.47
N LYS A 15 13.85 3.54 5.09
CA LYS A 15 12.81 2.71 5.71
C LYS A 15 12.04 1.88 4.68
N LEU A 16 11.66 2.47 3.54
CA LEU A 16 11.01 1.74 2.46
C LEU A 16 11.93 0.65 1.88
N GLU A 17 13.23 0.93 1.71
CA GLU A 17 14.22 -0.06 1.27
C GLU A 17 14.39 -1.22 2.26
N GLU A 18 14.41 -0.93 3.56
CA GLU A 18 14.43 -1.94 4.62
C GLU A 18 13.22 -2.88 4.52
N ILE A 19 12.02 -2.30 4.41
CA ILE A 19 10.77 -3.05 4.25
C ILE A 19 10.82 -3.92 3.00
N CYS A 20 11.31 -3.39 1.87
CA CYS A 20 11.45 -4.17 0.64
C CYS A 20 12.36 -5.39 0.83
N LYS A 21 13.49 -5.23 1.54
CA LYS A 21 14.39 -6.35 1.84
C LYS A 21 13.70 -7.41 2.70
N CYS A 22 13.01 -6.99 3.77
CA CYS A 22 12.29 -7.90 4.65
C CYS A 22 11.20 -8.69 3.92
N LEU A 23 10.48 -8.04 3.00
CA LEU A 23 9.39 -8.63 2.22
C LEU A 23 9.84 -9.27 0.90
N GLN A 24 11.15 -9.35 0.65
CA GLN A 24 11.73 -9.87 -0.59
C GLN A 24 11.19 -9.19 -1.86
N LEU A 25 10.88 -7.90 -1.77
CA LEU A 25 10.52 -7.06 -2.91
C LEU A 25 11.80 -6.51 -3.57
N LYS A 26 11.75 -6.34 -4.89
CA LYS A 26 12.85 -5.75 -5.67
C LYS A 26 12.60 -4.27 -5.88
N VAL A 27 13.59 -3.43 -5.59
CA VAL A 27 13.56 -2.01 -5.96
C VAL A 27 14.07 -1.87 -7.39
N LYS A 28 13.19 -1.46 -8.32
CA LYS A 28 13.49 -1.36 -9.77
C LYS A 28 13.93 0.01 -10.22
N LYS A 29 13.43 1.06 -9.59
CA LYS A 29 13.79 2.46 -9.89
C LYS A 29 13.81 3.26 -8.60
N LYS A 30 14.73 4.22 -8.50
CA LYS A 30 14.83 5.23 -7.45
C LYS A 30 15.28 6.53 -8.08
N ASP A 31 14.40 7.51 -8.15
CA ASP A 31 14.65 8.78 -8.83
C ASP A 31 13.73 9.88 -8.29
N GLY A 32 14.28 11.02 -7.87
CA GLY A 32 13.50 12.19 -7.47
C GLY A 32 12.39 11.95 -6.43
N GLY A 33 12.55 10.97 -5.52
CA GLY A 33 11.51 10.60 -4.53
C GLY A 33 10.51 9.54 -4.98
N LEU A 34 10.61 9.04 -6.21
CA LEU A 34 9.84 7.90 -6.72
C LEU A 34 10.64 6.59 -6.58
N LEU A 35 10.01 5.59 -5.97
CA LEU A 35 10.50 4.22 -5.88
C LEU A 35 9.52 3.27 -6.58
N LYS A 36 10.05 2.33 -7.37
CA LYS A 36 9.27 1.24 -7.94
C LYS A 36 9.62 -0.08 -7.26
N LEU A 37 8.63 -0.72 -6.67
CA LEU A 37 8.75 -1.94 -5.89
C LEU A 37 8.06 -3.08 -6.66
N GLU A 38 8.78 -4.17 -6.92
CA GLU A 38 8.28 -5.33 -7.66
C GLU A 38 8.26 -6.55 -6.75
N GLY A 39 7.12 -7.27 -6.73
CA GLY A 39 6.97 -8.54 -6.07
C GLY A 39 7.86 -9.63 -6.67
N SER A 40 8.33 -10.56 -5.85
CA SER A 40 9.18 -11.67 -6.33
C SER A 40 8.40 -12.89 -6.84
N LYS A 41 7.07 -12.92 -6.66
CA LYS A 41 6.20 -14.03 -7.05
C LYS A 41 5.11 -13.53 -7.99
N GLU A 42 4.73 -14.38 -8.93
CA GLU A 42 3.60 -14.12 -9.81
C GLU A 42 2.30 -14.44 -9.07
N GLY A 43 1.42 -13.46 -8.97
CA GLY A 43 0.09 -13.59 -8.40
C GLY A 43 -0.96 -13.91 -9.46
N ARG A 44 -2.24 -13.93 -9.06
CA ARG A 44 -3.38 -14.23 -9.96
C ARG A 44 -3.45 -13.29 -11.17
N LYS A 45 -3.04 -12.03 -11.01
CA LYS A 45 -3.07 -10.99 -12.05
C LYS A 45 -1.66 -10.56 -12.48
N GLY A 46 -0.71 -11.49 -12.47
CA GLY A 46 0.69 -11.20 -12.76
C GLY A 46 1.47 -10.76 -11.53
N ILE A 47 2.66 -10.21 -11.75
CA ILE A 47 3.55 -9.75 -10.68
C ILE A 47 3.01 -8.44 -10.08
N LEU A 48 2.88 -8.40 -8.75
CA LEU A 48 2.49 -7.19 -8.04
C LEU A 48 3.56 -6.10 -8.16
N ASN A 49 3.17 -4.92 -8.64
CA ASN A 49 4.03 -3.74 -8.69
C ASN A 49 3.42 -2.59 -7.87
N ILE A 50 4.26 -1.90 -7.11
CA ILE A 50 3.89 -0.79 -6.24
C ILE A 50 4.81 0.39 -6.51
N ASP A 51 4.21 1.55 -6.78
CA ASP A 51 4.91 2.82 -6.85
C ASP A 51 4.81 3.51 -5.48
N ALA A 52 5.95 3.94 -4.94
CA ALA A 52 6.03 4.75 -3.73
C ALA A 52 6.56 6.13 -4.10
N GLU A 53 5.74 7.16 -3.90
CA GLU A 53 6.03 8.55 -4.21
C GLU A 53 6.18 9.35 -2.92
N ILE A 54 7.29 10.08 -2.81
CA ILE A 54 7.58 10.97 -1.69
C ILE A 54 7.51 12.41 -2.20
N PHE A 55 6.50 13.13 -1.72
CA PHE A 55 6.28 14.54 -2.02
C PHE A 55 6.82 15.40 -0.89
N GLU A 56 7.74 16.30 -1.21
CA GLU A 56 8.23 17.29 -0.26
C GLU A 56 7.18 18.39 -0.09
N ILE A 57 6.72 18.60 1.15
CA ILE A 57 5.89 19.76 1.53
C ILE A 57 6.81 20.84 2.12
N THR A 58 7.76 20.41 2.96
CA THR A 58 8.88 21.20 3.48
C THR A 58 10.10 20.27 3.64
N PRO A 59 11.33 20.79 3.85
CA PRO A 59 12.52 19.94 3.99
C PRO A 59 12.44 18.85 5.09
N HIS A 60 11.54 19.00 6.06
CA HIS A 60 11.34 18.04 7.16
C HIS A 60 9.91 17.48 7.23
N PHE A 61 9.08 17.74 6.22
CA PHE A 61 7.70 17.27 6.20
C PHE A 61 7.31 16.79 4.81
N HIS A 62 6.92 15.54 4.72
CA HIS A 62 6.69 14.85 3.46
C HIS A 62 5.34 14.16 3.48
N LEU A 63 4.67 14.13 2.33
CA LEU A 63 3.58 13.22 2.05
C LEU A 63 4.15 12.01 1.33
N VAL A 64 3.77 10.81 1.77
CA VAL A 64 4.17 9.56 1.15
C VAL A 64 2.93 8.86 0.64
N GLU A 65 2.96 8.46 -0.62
CA GLU A 65 1.88 7.73 -1.25
C GLU A 65 2.39 6.42 -1.82
N LEU A 66 1.72 5.31 -1.47
CA LEU A 66 1.92 4.00 -2.08
C LEU A 66 0.71 3.72 -2.97
N LYS A 67 0.98 3.38 -4.24
CA LYS A 67 -0.02 3.04 -5.26
C LYS A 67 0.31 1.69 -5.89
N LYS A 68 -0.72 0.89 -6.15
CA LYS A 68 -0.59 -0.29 -7.01
C LYS A 68 -0.42 0.18 -8.45
N SER A 69 0.67 -0.21 -9.10
CA SER A 69 0.90 0.04 -10.53
C SER A 69 0.54 -1.18 -11.40
N ASP A 70 0.66 -2.40 -10.88
CA ASP A 70 0.23 -3.63 -11.57
C ASP A 70 -0.11 -4.76 -10.57
N GLY A 71 -0.67 -5.87 -11.03
CA GLY A 71 -0.96 -7.06 -10.23
C GLY A 71 -2.33 -7.06 -9.53
N ASP A 72 -2.52 -7.97 -8.58
CA ASP A 72 -3.80 -8.20 -7.91
C ASP A 72 -4.09 -7.18 -6.80
N THR A 73 -5.30 -6.61 -6.79
CA THR A 73 -5.70 -5.59 -5.81
C THR A 73 -5.84 -6.15 -4.40
N VAL A 74 -6.34 -7.39 -4.25
CA VAL A 74 -6.52 -8.01 -2.93
C VAL A 74 -5.16 -8.37 -2.33
N GLU A 75 -4.24 -8.86 -3.16
CA GLU A 75 -2.84 -9.08 -2.76
C GLU A 75 -2.18 -7.78 -2.30
N TYR A 76 -2.32 -6.71 -3.09
CA TYR A 76 -1.83 -5.38 -2.74
C TYR A 76 -2.38 -4.88 -1.40
N GLU A 77 -3.69 -4.93 -1.19
CA GLU A 77 -4.33 -4.46 0.03
C GLU A 77 -3.87 -5.26 1.26
N LYS A 78 -3.76 -6.58 1.14
CA LYS A 78 -3.24 -7.44 2.21
C LYS A 78 -1.80 -7.09 2.56
N LEU A 79 -0.93 -6.96 1.56
CA LEU A 79 0.47 -6.59 1.75
C LEU A 79 0.60 -5.23 2.45
N LEU A 80 -0.22 -4.25 2.04
CA LEU A 80 -0.24 -2.94 2.69
C LEU A 80 -0.67 -3.02 4.15
N GLN A 81 -1.77 -3.70 4.45
CA GLN A 81 -2.36 -3.70 5.80
C GLN A 81 -1.61 -4.60 6.78
N GLN A 82 -1.15 -5.77 6.34
CA GLN A 82 -0.57 -6.79 7.22
C GLN A 82 0.94 -6.63 7.41
N GLU A 83 1.65 -6.15 6.39
CA GLU A 83 3.11 -6.12 6.39
C GLU A 83 3.66 -4.69 6.42
N ILE A 84 3.30 -3.87 5.42
CA ILE A 84 3.93 -2.57 5.21
C ILE A 84 3.48 -1.55 6.27
N ARG A 85 2.18 -1.47 6.56
CA ARG A 85 1.62 -0.50 7.51
C ARG A 85 2.19 -0.69 8.93
N PRO A 86 2.25 -1.92 9.51
CA PRO A 86 2.91 -2.13 10.80
C PRO A 86 4.39 -1.76 10.79
N ALA A 87 5.09 -2.00 9.68
CA ALA A 87 6.51 -1.72 9.55
C ALA A 87 6.82 -0.21 9.44
N LEU A 88 5.87 0.62 8.99
CA LEU A 88 6.03 2.08 8.85
C LEU A 88 5.70 2.89 10.11
N LYS A 89 5.21 2.25 11.18
CA LYS A 89 4.64 2.92 12.36
C LYS A 89 5.56 3.96 13.03
N ASP A 90 6.86 3.78 12.91
CA ASP A 90 7.91 4.61 13.51
C ASP A 90 8.22 5.90 12.73
N ILE A 91 7.81 5.96 11.46
CA ILE A 91 8.02 7.12 10.60
C ILE A 91 6.73 7.85 10.21
N VAL A 92 5.58 7.28 10.56
CA VAL A 92 4.26 7.88 10.27
C VAL A 92 3.97 8.97 11.28
N TRP A 93 3.65 10.16 10.77
CA TRP A 93 3.08 11.25 11.55
C TRP A 93 1.55 11.13 11.62
N ASN A 94 0.90 11.03 10.46
CA ASN A 94 -0.55 10.80 10.38
C ASN A 94 -0.93 10.03 9.12
N TRP A 95 -1.78 9.03 9.24
CA TRP A 95 -2.37 8.35 8.09
C TRP A 95 -3.39 9.27 7.39
N GLN A 96 -3.57 9.09 6.08
CA GLN A 96 -4.46 9.92 5.26
C GLN A 96 -5.47 9.06 4.52
N GLY A 97 -6.75 9.46 4.55
CA GLY A 97 -7.81 8.87 3.73
C GLY A 97 -8.29 7.49 4.19
N GLU A 98 -8.26 7.21 5.50
CA GLU A 98 -8.85 5.99 6.06
C GLU A 98 -10.38 6.09 6.01
N GLN A 99 -11.00 5.50 4.98
CA GLN A 99 -12.31 4.91 5.17
C GLN A 99 -12.13 3.46 5.64
N PRO A 100 -12.92 2.98 6.62
CA PRO A 100 -12.95 1.57 6.97
C PRO A 100 -13.33 0.75 5.74
N GLN A 101 -12.39 -0.06 5.22
CA GLN A 101 -12.62 -0.96 4.08
C GLN A 101 -13.52 -2.16 4.43
N GLN A 102 -14.20 -2.15 5.59
CA GLN A 102 -15.11 -3.23 6.00
C GLN A 102 -16.42 -3.25 5.22
N LEU A 103 -16.84 -2.15 4.58
CA LEU A 103 -18.16 -2.08 3.94
C LEU A 103 -18.24 -2.72 2.54
N GLN A 104 -17.12 -3.07 1.88
CA GLN A 104 -17.19 -3.62 0.52
C GLN A 104 -17.29 -5.15 0.47
N GLN A 105 -16.96 -5.86 1.56
CA GLN A 105 -17.07 -7.33 1.61
C GLN A 105 -18.42 -7.83 2.15
N GLU A 106 -19.11 -7.06 3.00
CA GLU A 106 -20.46 -7.41 3.49
C GLU A 106 -21.54 -7.25 2.41
N VAL A 107 -21.47 -6.19 1.59
CA VAL A 107 -22.50 -5.93 0.55
C VAL A 107 -22.53 -7.03 -0.52
N VAL A 108 -21.40 -7.64 -0.85
CA VAL A 108 -21.34 -8.72 -1.85
C VAL A 108 -21.94 -10.03 -1.31
N GLN A 109 -21.90 -10.26 0.01
CA GLN A 109 -22.48 -11.47 0.61
C GLN A 109 -24.00 -11.33 0.85
N GLU A 110 -24.48 -10.14 1.22
CA GLU A 110 -25.92 -9.89 1.40
C GLU A 110 -26.71 -9.96 0.09
N GLU A 111 -26.18 -9.45 -1.03
CA GLU A 111 -26.87 -9.50 -2.34
C GLU A 111 -27.01 -10.93 -2.91
N GLN A 112 -26.08 -11.85 -2.60
CA GLN A 112 -26.23 -13.25 -3.03
C GLN A 112 -27.21 -14.05 -2.16
N GLN A 113 -27.45 -13.61 -0.92
CA GLN A 113 -28.37 -14.29 -0.01
C GLN A 113 -29.81 -13.80 -0.16
N SER A 114 -30.02 -12.53 -0.53
CA SER A 114 -31.36 -12.00 -0.85
C SER A 114 -31.93 -12.55 -2.16
N SER A 115 -31.10 -12.86 -3.16
CA SER A 115 -31.58 -13.40 -4.45
C SER A 115 -32.13 -14.83 -4.37
N LEU A 116 -31.87 -15.56 -3.28
CA LEU A 116 -32.35 -16.94 -3.07
C LEU A 116 -33.69 -17.02 -2.35
N THR A 117 -34.10 -15.95 -1.65
CA THR A 117 -35.33 -15.94 -0.84
C THR A 117 -36.57 -15.45 -1.56
N ASP A 118 -36.44 -14.82 -2.74
CA ASP A 118 -37.57 -14.32 -3.55
C ASP A 118 -38.18 -15.37 -4.50
N GLN A 119 -37.89 -16.67 -4.30
CA GLN A 119 -38.35 -17.76 -5.17
C GLN A 119 -39.22 -18.84 -4.49
N ILE A 120 -39.85 -18.53 -3.34
CA ILE A 120 -40.82 -19.42 -2.67
C ILE A 120 -42.17 -18.71 -2.53
#